data_AF-A0A640UY86-F1
#
_entry.id   AF-A0A640UY86-F1
#
_cell.length_a   1.000
_cell.length_b   1.000
_cell.length_c   1.000
_cell.angle_alpha   90.00
_cell.angle_beta   90.00
_cell.angle_gamma   90.00
#
_symmetry.space_group_name_H-M   'P 1'
#
loop_
_entity.id
_entity.type
_entity.pdbx_description
1 polymer ?
#
loop_
_entity_poly.entity_id
_entity_poly.type
_entity_poly.pdbx_seq_one_letter_code
_entity_poly.pdbx_strand_id
1 'polypeptide(L)'
;MKTTDLISPLSQFQAVIGDSKDDVQKLLFDLNDASVGLAIPRERLERAFQRSWPEFENEMRSISVISSRDNLSNTVQRSEADMTEEILLIARQLDHRMAEIERYELRADGAPRRPSREIRRISEEKFIASSFAKIGWEAVRSSWEGESVVIVAQSSDGSSHSISRDFVERLAKSLGREVAVLGEAGKVIVRSDLP
;
A
#
# COMPACT_ATOMS: atom_id res chain seq x y z
N MET A 1 -9.53 -17.21 -8.90
CA MET A 1 -8.37 -16.29 -8.89
C MET A 1 -8.30 -15.62 -10.26
N LYS A 2 -8.12 -14.29 -10.32
CA LYS A 2 -8.06 -13.53 -11.59
C LYS A 2 -6.66 -13.71 -12.21
N THR A 3 -6.62 -14.17 -13.46
CA THR A 3 -5.44 -14.60 -14.23
C THR A 3 -4.72 -13.44 -14.93
N THR A 4 -4.67 -12.24 -14.34
CA THR A 4 -4.42 -11.00 -15.14
C THR A 4 -3.13 -10.23 -14.81
N ASP A 5 -2.36 -10.57 -13.78
CA ASP A 5 -1.25 -9.70 -13.33
C ASP A 5 0.18 -10.21 -13.63
N LEU A 6 0.39 -11.10 -14.60
CA LEU A 6 1.73 -11.54 -14.97
C LEU A 6 2.08 -11.22 -16.44
N ILE A 7 3.17 -10.49 -16.63
CA ILE A 7 3.70 -10.09 -17.94
C ILE A 7 4.77 -11.10 -18.37
N SER A 8 4.63 -11.65 -19.59
CA SER A 8 5.57 -12.60 -20.24
C SER A 8 5.70 -13.96 -19.51
N PRO A 9 6.43 -14.96 -20.04
CA PRO A 9 5.98 -16.34 -20.36
C PRO A 9 5.36 -17.16 -19.21
N LEU A 10 5.50 -16.70 -17.97
CA LEU A 10 4.95 -17.27 -16.75
C LEU A 10 3.41 -17.19 -16.66
N SER A 11 2.78 -16.23 -17.33
CA SER A 11 1.30 -16.15 -17.40
C SER A 11 0.67 -17.34 -18.12
N GLN A 12 1.41 -17.98 -19.03
CA GLN A 12 0.94 -19.17 -19.75
C GLN A 12 0.81 -20.37 -18.81
N PHE A 13 1.70 -20.50 -17.81
CA PHE A 13 1.62 -21.58 -16.81
C PHE A 13 0.38 -21.48 -15.92
N GLN A 14 -0.10 -20.27 -15.62
CA GLN A 14 -1.28 -20.07 -14.78
C GLN A 14 -2.62 -20.23 -15.53
N ALA A 15 -2.57 -20.28 -16.87
CA ALA A 15 -3.74 -20.46 -17.73
C ALA A 15 -3.91 -21.90 -18.24
N VAL A 16 -2.92 -22.77 -18.02
CA VAL A 16 -2.94 -24.17 -18.48
C VAL A 16 -3.71 -25.01 -17.47
N ILE A 17 -4.77 -25.66 -17.97
CA ILE A 17 -5.54 -26.63 -17.20
C ILE A 17 -4.75 -27.94 -17.24
N GLY A 18 -4.25 -28.40 -16.09
CA GLY A 18 -3.40 -29.60 -16.00
C GLY A 18 -4.08 -30.89 -16.46
N ASP A 19 -5.41 -30.94 -16.45
CA ASP A 19 -6.20 -32.07 -16.95
C ASP A 19 -6.40 -32.05 -18.47
N SER A 20 -6.02 -30.96 -19.15
CA SER A 20 -6.15 -30.80 -20.60
C SER A 20 -4.85 -31.18 -21.30
N LYS A 21 -4.88 -32.29 -22.03
CA LYS A 21 -3.73 -32.77 -22.82
C LYS A 21 -3.20 -31.73 -23.79
N ASP A 22 -4.11 -31.07 -24.51
CA ASP A 22 -3.74 -30.12 -25.56
C ASP A 22 -3.09 -28.87 -24.96
N ASP A 23 -3.55 -28.41 -23.79
CA ASP A 23 -2.99 -27.24 -23.11
C ASP A 23 -1.60 -27.53 -22.55
N VAL A 24 -1.41 -28.68 -21.90
CA VAL A 24 -0.10 -29.10 -21.39
C VAL A 24 0.90 -29.36 -22.53
N GLN A 25 0.43 -29.95 -23.63
CA GLN A 25 1.25 -30.17 -24.81
C GLN A 25 1.72 -28.84 -25.42
N LYS A 26 0.81 -27.87 -25.57
CA LYS A 26 1.12 -26.54 -26.08
C LYS A 26 2.14 -25.83 -25.19
N LEU A 27 1.96 -25.86 -23.88
CA LEU A 27 2.91 -25.28 -22.91
C LEU A 27 4.32 -25.86 -23.06
N LEU A 28 4.45 -27.18 -23.21
CA LEU A 28 5.74 -27.82 -23.40
C LEU A 28 6.42 -27.42 -24.72
N PHE A 29 5.64 -27.24 -25.79
CA PHE A 29 6.16 -26.74 -27.05
C PHE A 29 6.60 -25.28 -26.95
N ASP A 30 5.78 -24.42 -26.34
CA ASP A 30 6.10 -23.01 -26.14
C ASP A 30 7.38 -22.84 -25.29
N LEU A 31 7.57 -23.67 -24.26
CA LEU A 31 8.78 -23.71 -23.44
C LEU A 31 10.02 -24.17 -24.23
N ASN A 32 9.85 -25.20 -25.06
CA ASN A 32 10.92 -25.72 -25.90
C ASN A 32 11.37 -24.71 -26.96
N ASP A 33 10.42 -23.98 -27.55
CA ASP A 33 10.69 -22.94 -28.55
C ASP A 33 11.36 -21.70 -27.93
N ALA A 34 11.04 -21.38 -26.67
CA ALA A 34 11.73 -20.34 -25.91
C ALA A 34 13.19 -20.71 -25.54
N SER A 35 13.55 -22.00 -25.58
CA SER A 35 14.87 -22.50 -25.18
C SER A 35 15.88 -22.46 -26.33
N VAL A 36 16.36 -21.25 -26.65
CA VAL A 36 17.35 -21.02 -27.72
C VAL A 36 18.66 -21.77 -27.41
N GLY A 37 19.02 -22.74 -28.26
CA GLY A 37 20.28 -23.50 -28.18
C GLY A 37 20.19 -24.89 -27.52
N LEU A 38 19.10 -25.19 -26.82
CA LEU A 38 18.82 -26.51 -26.21
C LEU A 38 17.48 -27.11 -26.68
N ALA A 39 16.82 -26.48 -27.64
CA ALA A 39 15.54 -26.91 -28.18
C ALA A 39 15.63 -28.35 -28.72
N ILE A 40 14.72 -29.19 -28.24
CA ILE A 40 14.57 -30.57 -28.69
C ILE A 40 13.79 -30.55 -30.01
N PRO A 41 14.15 -31.39 -31.01
CA PRO A 41 13.36 -31.54 -32.22
C PRO A 41 11.91 -31.89 -31.91
N ARG A 42 10.97 -31.20 -32.57
CA ARG A 42 9.53 -31.28 -32.29
C ARG A 42 8.99 -32.72 -32.27
N GLU A 43 9.41 -33.53 -33.23
CA GLU A 43 9.03 -34.94 -33.36
C GLU A 43 9.51 -35.82 -32.20
N ARG A 44 10.64 -35.47 -31.58
CA ARG A 44 11.20 -36.19 -30.44
C ARG A 44 10.47 -35.76 -29.16
N LEU A 45 10.16 -34.48 -29.03
CA LEU A 45 9.37 -33.95 -27.92
C LEU A 45 7.94 -34.51 -27.95
N GLU A 46 7.32 -34.57 -29.12
CA GLU A 46 5.99 -35.16 -29.27
C GLU A 46 5.94 -36.65 -28.90
N ARG A 47 6.92 -37.44 -29.35
CA ARG A 47 7.02 -38.86 -28.97
C ARG A 47 7.26 -39.04 -27.47
N ALA A 48 8.10 -38.19 -26.88
CA ALA A 48 8.33 -38.22 -25.43
C ALA A 48 7.04 -37.90 -24.67
N PHE A 49 6.33 -36.85 -25.08
CA PHE A 49 5.06 -36.44 -24.50
C PHE A 49 4.00 -37.54 -24.61
N GLN A 50 3.81 -38.14 -25.78
CA GLN A 50 2.83 -39.22 -25.97
C GLN A 50 3.13 -40.44 -25.09
N ARG A 51 4.42 -40.73 -24.84
CA ARG A 51 4.85 -41.84 -23.99
C ARG A 51 4.64 -41.55 -22.51
N SER A 52 4.92 -40.33 -22.05
CA SER A 52 4.82 -39.95 -20.63
C SER A 52 3.42 -39.49 -20.22
N TRP A 53 2.57 -39.12 -21.18
CA TRP A 53 1.21 -38.62 -20.91
C TRP A 53 0.35 -39.56 -20.07
N PRO A 54 0.29 -40.89 -20.33
CA PRO A 54 -0.57 -41.78 -19.56
C PRO A 54 -0.20 -41.87 -18.08
N GLU A 55 1.10 -41.80 -17.77
CA GLU A 55 1.62 -41.79 -16.40
C GLU A 55 1.24 -40.48 -15.70
N PHE A 56 1.51 -39.35 -16.37
CA PHE A 56 1.14 -38.02 -15.89
C PHE A 56 -0.37 -37.88 -15.62
N GLU A 57 -1.21 -38.32 -16.56
CA GLU A 57 -2.67 -38.25 -16.43
C GLU A 57 -3.17 -39.11 -15.26
N ASN A 58 -2.57 -40.27 -15.03
CA ASN A 58 -2.95 -41.15 -13.94
C ASN A 58 -2.58 -40.55 -12.57
N GLU A 59 -1.40 -39.96 -12.45
CA GLU A 59 -0.98 -39.24 -11.25
C GLU A 59 -1.87 -38.02 -10.98
N MET A 60 -2.17 -37.22 -12.01
CA MET A 60 -3.07 -36.06 -11.90
C MET A 60 -4.47 -36.46 -11.42
N ARG A 61 -5.05 -37.52 -12.00
CA ARG A 61 -6.35 -38.06 -11.53
C ARG A 61 -6.29 -38.52 -10.08
N SER A 62 -5.17 -39.11 -9.65
CA SER A 62 -5.01 -39.55 -8.26
C SER A 62 -5.05 -38.38 -7.26
N ILE A 63 -4.46 -37.23 -7.63
CA ILE A 63 -4.49 -36.01 -6.83
C ILE A 63 -5.91 -35.45 -6.72
N SER A 64 -6.66 -35.39 -7.82
CA SER A 64 -8.06 -34.93 -7.84
C SER A 64 -8.97 -35.79 -6.94
N VAL A 65 -8.71 -37.09 -6.85
CA VAL A 65 -9.43 -38.01 -5.95
C VAL A 65 -9.08 -37.76 -4.47
N ILE A 66 -7.82 -37.42 -4.18
CA ILE A 66 -7.37 -37.09 -2.82
C ILE A 66 -7.96 -35.76 -2.35
N SER A 67 -7.91 -34.71 -3.18
CA SER A 67 -8.53 -33.42 -2.86
C SER A 67 -10.04 -33.54 -2.62
N SER A 68 -10.73 -34.40 -3.36
CA SER A 68 -12.18 -34.60 -3.18
C SER A 68 -12.55 -35.32 -1.88
N ARG A 69 -11.65 -36.12 -1.28
CA ARG A 69 -11.88 -36.80 0.01
C ARG A 69 -11.61 -35.89 1.22
N ASP A 70 -10.69 -34.94 1.13
CA ASP A 70 -10.43 -33.96 2.20
C ASP A 70 -11.34 -32.71 2.13
N ASN A 71 -11.96 -32.44 0.98
CA ASN A 71 -12.85 -31.29 0.78
C ASN A 71 -14.21 -31.39 1.48
N LEU A 72 -14.52 -32.49 2.16
CA LEU A 72 -15.72 -32.58 3.03
C LEU A 72 -15.45 -32.15 4.48
N SER A 73 -14.20 -31.89 4.86
CA SER A 73 -13.86 -31.62 6.27
C SER A 73 -13.04 -30.35 6.54
N ASN A 74 -12.41 -29.73 5.55
CA ASN A 74 -11.59 -28.52 5.80
C ASN A 74 -11.70 -27.50 4.67
N THR A 75 -12.89 -27.01 4.37
CA THR A 75 -12.96 -25.57 4.07
C THR A 75 -12.50 -24.87 5.34
N VAL A 76 -11.21 -24.55 5.42
CA VAL A 76 -10.69 -23.59 6.38
C VAL A 76 -11.50 -22.33 6.12
N GLN A 77 -12.55 -22.16 6.92
CA GLN A 77 -13.43 -21.01 6.86
C GLN A 77 -12.54 -19.86 7.25
N ARG A 78 -11.99 -19.16 6.25
CA ARG A 78 -11.10 -18.01 6.48
C ARG A 78 -11.84 -17.09 7.43
N SER A 79 -11.20 -16.75 8.55
CA SER A 79 -11.81 -15.85 9.50
C SER A 79 -12.02 -14.50 8.82
N GLU A 80 -13.10 -13.80 9.18
CA GLU A 80 -13.29 -12.41 8.76
C GLU A 80 -12.08 -11.54 9.16
N ALA A 81 -11.41 -11.89 10.27
CA ALA A 81 -10.16 -11.27 10.69
C ALA A 81 -9.04 -11.46 9.66
N ASP A 82 -8.84 -12.67 9.15
CA ASP A 82 -7.79 -12.97 8.16
C ASP A 82 -8.04 -12.22 6.85
N MET A 83 -9.31 -12.15 6.42
CA MET A 83 -9.71 -11.41 5.22
C MET A 83 -9.51 -9.91 5.37
N THR A 84 -9.84 -9.34 6.55
CA THR A 84 -9.61 -7.91 6.80
C THR A 84 -8.13 -7.57 6.89
N GLU A 85 -7.31 -8.44 7.50
CA GLU A 85 -5.85 -8.28 7.52
C GLU A 85 -5.26 -8.32 6.10
N GLU A 86 -5.71 -9.27 5.27
CA GLU A 86 -5.30 -9.39 3.87
C GLU A 86 -5.68 -8.12 3.07
N ILE A 87 -6.91 -7.61 3.24
CA ILE A 87 -7.37 -6.37 2.60
C ILE A 87 -6.51 -5.18 3.04
N LEU A 88 -6.22 -5.04 4.34
CA LEU A 88 -5.39 -3.95 4.87
C LEU A 88 -3.96 -4.02 4.35
N LEU A 89 -3.40 -5.23 4.24
CA LEU A 89 -2.06 -5.45 3.71
C LEU A 89 -2.00 -5.09 2.21
N ILE A 90 -2.98 -5.50 1.43
CA ILE A 90 -3.12 -5.12 0.01
C ILE A 90 -3.26 -3.61 -0.14
N ALA A 91 -4.12 -2.97 0.67
CA ALA A 91 -4.32 -1.53 0.64
C ALA A 91 -3.02 -0.75 0.93
N ARG A 92 -2.23 -1.18 1.93
CA ARG A 92 -0.92 -0.57 2.23
C ARG A 92 0.08 -0.76 1.09
N GLN A 93 0.13 -1.95 0.49
CA GLN A 93 1.00 -2.21 -0.65
C GLN A 93 0.64 -1.34 -1.86
N LEU A 94 -0.65 -1.17 -2.14
CA LEU A 94 -1.12 -0.28 -3.20
C LEU A 94 -0.73 1.19 -2.93
N ASP A 95 -0.91 1.66 -1.69
CA ASP A 95 -0.52 3.01 -1.28
C ASP A 95 0.99 3.25 -1.47
N HIS A 96 1.82 2.27 -1.11
CA HIS A 96 3.26 2.33 -1.34
C HIS A 96 3.62 2.37 -2.82
N ARG A 97 2.99 1.53 -3.66
CA ARG A 97 3.25 1.51 -5.11
C ARG A 97 2.80 2.80 -5.78
N MET A 98 1.67 3.37 -5.39
CA MET A 98 1.19 4.66 -5.88
C MET A 98 2.19 5.77 -5.52
N ALA A 99 2.65 5.81 -4.26
CA ALA A 99 3.65 6.77 -3.82
C ALA A 99 4.99 6.62 -4.57
N GLU A 100 5.38 5.41 -4.96
CA GLU A 100 6.56 5.18 -5.81
C GLU A 100 6.34 5.69 -7.23
N ILE A 101 5.19 5.39 -7.84
CA ILE A 101 4.84 5.87 -9.18
C ILE A 101 4.83 7.40 -9.23
N GLU A 102 4.20 8.05 -8.25
CA GLU A 102 4.21 9.51 -8.12
C GLU A 102 5.65 10.06 -8.02
N ARG A 103 6.53 9.40 -7.25
CA ARG A 103 7.95 9.78 -7.18
C ARG A 103 8.69 9.60 -8.50
N TYR A 104 8.33 8.61 -9.32
CA TYR A 104 8.94 8.39 -10.63
C TYR A 104 8.44 9.39 -11.68
N GLU A 105 7.14 9.69 -11.71
CA GLU A 105 6.58 10.72 -12.61
C GLU A 105 7.14 12.12 -12.30
N LEU A 106 7.37 12.44 -11.03
CA LEU A 106 7.99 13.70 -10.60
C LEU A 106 9.49 13.82 -10.92
N ARG A 107 10.16 12.76 -11.39
CA ARG A 107 11.59 12.79 -11.78
C ARG A 107 11.82 13.01 -13.27
N ALA A 108 10.79 12.91 -14.11
CA ALA A 108 10.92 13.11 -15.56
C ALA A 108 11.04 14.59 -15.96
N ASP A 109 10.70 15.52 -15.07
CA ASP A 109 10.78 16.96 -15.31
C ASP A 109 11.68 17.61 -14.24
N GLY A 110 12.90 17.96 -14.63
CA GLY A 110 14.04 18.26 -13.75
C GLY A 110 13.95 19.52 -12.87
N ALA A 111 12.91 19.66 -12.06
CA ALA A 111 12.78 20.74 -11.07
C ALA A 111 12.67 20.16 -9.64
N PRO A 112 13.47 20.62 -8.67
CA PRO A 112 13.30 20.24 -7.27
C PRO A 112 12.13 21.04 -6.68
N ARG A 113 10.90 20.61 -6.96
CA ARG A 113 9.77 21.00 -6.12
C ARG A 113 9.59 19.94 -5.05
N ARG A 114 9.85 20.34 -3.80
CA ARG A 114 9.56 19.56 -2.59
C ARG A 114 8.20 18.87 -2.75
N PRO A 115 8.10 17.54 -2.65
CA PRO A 115 6.80 16.88 -2.73
C PRO A 115 5.98 17.32 -1.52
N SER A 116 4.92 18.06 -1.81
CA SER A 116 3.82 18.33 -0.89
C SER A 116 3.35 16.98 -0.35
N ARG A 117 3.65 16.69 0.92
CA ARG A 117 3.08 15.55 1.64
C ARG A 117 1.57 15.77 1.78
N GLU A 118 0.80 15.57 0.72
CA GLU A 118 -0.65 15.43 0.72
C GLU A 118 -1.03 14.01 1.15
N ILE A 119 -0.53 13.59 2.30
CA ILE A 119 -1.16 12.51 3.06
C ILE A 119 -2.43 13.12 3.63
N ARG A 120 -3.57 12.92 2.96
CA ARG A 120 -4.95 13.10 3.45
C ARG A 120 -5.05 14.06 4.65
N ARG A 121 -4.63 15.32 4.45
CA ARG A 121 -4.60 16.29 5.54
C ARG A 121 -6.04 16.65 5.81
N ILE A 122 -6.54 16.28 7.00
CA ILE A 122 -7.43 17.18 7.73
C ILE A 122 -6.85 18.59 7.48
N SER A 123 -7.64 19.51 6.92
CA SER A 123 -7.13 20.86 6.61
C SER A 123 -6.31 21.36 7.80
N GLU A 124 -5.15 21.97 7.56
CA GLU A 124 -4.22 22.30 8.64
C GLU A 124 -4.89 23.11 9.75
N GLU A 125 -5.89 23.92 9.37
CA GLU A 125 -6.82 24.60 10.26
C GLU A 125 -7.63 23.65 11.15
N LYS A 126 -8.23 22.59 10.59
CA LYS A 126 -8.97 21.57 11.34
C LYS A 126 -8.05 20.71 12.20
N PHE A 127 -6.79 20.52 11.80
CA PHE A 127 -5.77 19.89 12.64
C PHE A 127 -5.39 20.78 13.84
N ILE A 128 -5.16 22.08 13.60
CA ILE A 128 -4.90 23.07 14.66
C ILE A 128 -6.09 23.14 15.62
N ALA A 129 -7.32 23.35 15.13
CA ALA A 129 -8.52 23.41 15.94
C ALA A 129 -8.71 22.14 16.80
N SER A 130 -8.52 20.96 16.21
CA SER A 130 -8.61 19.68 16.94
C SER A 130 -7.51 19.51 17.99
N SER A 131 -6.31 20.07 17.74
CA SER A 131 -5.18 19.95 18.66
C SER A 131 -5.35 20.85 19.88
N PHE A 132 -5.86 22.07 19.67
CA PHE A 132 -6.17 22.99 20.77
C PHE A 132 -7.39 22.52 21.57
N ALA A 133 -8.43 21.98 20.91
CA ALA A 133 -9.61 21.45 21.62
C ALA A 133 -9.25 20.33 22.60
N LYS A 134 -8.26 19.50 22.27
CA LYS A 134 -7.76 18.41 23.15
C LYS A 134 -7.14 18.92 24.46
N ILE A 135 -6.66 20.16 24.50
CA ILE A 135 -6.06 20.76 25.69
C ILE A 135 -6.98 21.77 26.38
N GLY A 136 -8.26 21.85 25.97
CA GLY A 136 -9.22 22.82 26.52
C GLY A 136 -9.00 24.26 26.04
N TRP A 137 -8.38 24.41 24.87
CA TRP A 137 -8.19 25.70 24.22
C TRP A 137 -8.92 25.72 22.88
N GLU A 138 -9.29 26.91 22.42
CA GLU A 138 -9.90 27.13 21.12
C GLU A 138 -8.97 27.97 20.26
N ALA A 139 -8.65 27.47 19.06
CA ALA A 139 -7.88 28.23 18.08
C ALA A 139 -8.84 29.15 17.31
N VAL A 140 -8.76 30.45 17.58
CA VAL A 140 -9.65 31.48 17.02
C VAL A 140 -9.23 31.86 15.60
N ARG A 141 -7.92 31.95 15.36
CA ARG A 141 -7.36 32.22 14.03
C ARG A 141 -5.97 31.62 13.91
N SER A 142 -5.62 31.17 12.71
CA SER A 142 -4.27 30.80 12.32
C SER A 142 -3.85 31.64 11.12
N SER A 143 -2.75 32.36 11.24
CA SER A 143 -2.11 33.08 10.14
C SER A 143 -0.81 32.40 9.77
N TRP A 144 -0.54 32.35 8.46
CA TRP A 144 0.64 31.73 7.90
C TRP A 144 1.58 32.83 7.42
N GLU A 145 2.67 33.06 8.16
CA GLU A 145 3.67 34.08 7.82
C GLU A 145 4.99 33.39 7.44
N GLY A 146 5.16 33.15 6.15
CA GLY A 146 6.36 32.52 5.60
C GLY A 146 6.62 31.12 6.17
N GLU A 147 7.72 30.98 6.91
CA GLU A 147 8.13 29.72 7.56
C GLU A 147 7.56 29.56 8.99
N SER A 148 6.73 30.49 9.43
CA SER A 148 6.11 30.48 10.75
C SER A 148 4.58 30.46 10.67
N VAL A 149 3.96 29.88 11.71
CA VAL A 149 2.52 29.83 11.90
C VAL A 149 2.19 30.57 13.18
N VAL A 150 1.38 31.61 13.07
CA VAL A 150 0.89 32.38 14.20
C VAL A 150 -0.52 31.92 14.52
N ILE A 151 -0.71 31.31 15.69
CA ILE A 151 -2.00 30.79 16.15
C ILE A 151 -2.47 31.68 17.28
N VAL A 152 -3.67 32.22 17.17
CA VAL A 152 -4.31 32.94 18.28
C VAL A 152 -5.32 32.01 18.92
N ALA A 153 -5.15 31.80 20.22
CA ALA A 153 -5.94 30.86 20.99
C ALA A 153 -6.50 31.48 22.27
N GLN A 154 -7.67 30.99 22.68
CA GLN A 154 -8.35 31.38 23.91
C GLN A 154 -8.69 30.15 24.75
N SER A 155 -8.72 30.29 26.08
CA SER A 155 -9.15 29.22 26.98
C SER A 155 -10.67 29.09 26.90
N SER A 156 -11.18 27.89 26.58
CA SER A 156 -12.61 27.69 26.32
C SER A 156 -13.48 27.76 27.59
N ASP A 157 -12.86 27.72 28.78
CA ASP A 157 -13.58 27.50 30.04
C ASP A 157 -13.16 28.43 31.19
N GLY A 158 -12.48 29.54 30.88
CA GLY A 158 -11.95 30.46 31.89
C GLY A 158 -10.91 29.83 32.84
N SER A 159 -10.48 28.60 32.55
CA SER A 159 -9.51 27.88 33.36
C SER A 159 -8.09 28.35 33.00
N SER A 160 -7.29 28.60 34.03
CA SER A 160 -5.91 29.09 33.96
C SER A 160 -4.90 28.04 33.48
N HIS A 161 -5.30 27.11 32.61
CA HIS A 161 -4.41 26.09 32.08
C HIS A 161 -3.48 26.71 31.06
N SER A 162 -2.21 26.92 31.43
CA SER A 162 -1.19 27.43 30.51
C SER A 162 -0.90 26.41 29.40
N ILE A 163 -0.73 26.91 28.18
CA ILE A 163 -0.29 26.08 27.05
C ILE A 163 1.13 25.62 27.35
N SER A 164 1.38 24.32 27.34
CA SER A 164 2.70 23.77 27.58
C SER A 164 3.62 23.99 26.39
N ARG A 165 4.89 24.27 26.66
CA ARG A 165 5.92 24.43 25.61
C ARG A 165 6.11 23.15 24.78
N ASP A 166 6.07 21.99 25.42
CA ASP A 166 6.16 20.69 24.76
C ASP A 166 5.01 20.45 23.75
N PHE A 167 3.80 20.91 24.06
CA PHE A 167 2.69 20.86 23.10
C PHE A 167 2.99 21.70 21.85
N VAL A 168 3.47 22.94 22.03
CA VAL A 168 3.80 23.83 20.91
C VAL A 168 4.96 23.28 20.07
N GLU A 169 5.98 22.66 20.70
CA GLU A 169 7.08 22.01 19.98
C GLU A 169 6.62 20.79 19.19
N ARG A 170 5.73 19.96 19.74
CA ARG A 170 5.14 18.82 19.00
C ARG A 170 4.28 19.29 17.84
N LEU A 171 3.50 20.35 18.04
CA LEU A 171 2.69 20.95 17.00
C LEU A 171 3.56 21.50 15.86
N ALA A 172 4.63 22.20 16.22
CA ALA A 172 5.60 22.76 15.28
C ALA A 172 6.33 21.66 14.49
N LYS A 173 6.72 20.55 15.13
CA LYS A 173 7.25 19.35 14.45
C LYS A 173 6.23 18.70 13.51
N SER A 174 4.96 18.66 13.90
CA SER A 174 3.89 18.09 13.09
C SER A 174 3.55 18.96 11.87
N LEU A 175 3.67 20.28 12.00
CA LEU A 175 3.46 21.24 10.91
C LEU A 175 4.73 21.46 10.07
N GLY A 176 5.90 21.07 10.59
CA GLY A 176 7.20 21.26 9.96
C GLY A 176 7.60 22.74 9.83
N ARG A 177 7.13 23.58 10.75
CA ARG A 177 7.27 25.05 10.74
C ARG A 177 7.39 25.58 12.16
N GLU A 178 7.93 26.78 12.32
CA GLU A 178 7.87 27.48 13.61
C GLU A 178 6.42 27.79 13.97
N VAL A 179 6.06 27.64 15.25
CA VAL A 179 4.73 27.97 15.75
C VAL A 179 4.84 28.98 16.88
N ALA A 180 4.13 30.10 16.74
CA ALA A 180 3.93 31.09 17.79
C ALA A 180 2.46 31.11 18.20
N VAL A 181 2.20 30.95 19.50
CA VAL A 181 0.86 31.00 20.06
C VAL A 181 0.66 32.32 20.79
N LEU A 182 -0.34 33.09 20.35
CA LEU A 182 -0.75 34.36 20.95
C LEU A 182 -2.06 34.19 21.71
N GLY A 183 -2.23 34.94 22.79
CA GLY A 183 -3.52 35.12 23.43
C GLY A 183 -4.40 36.09 22.65
N GLU A 184 -5.69 36.17 23.01
CA GLU A 184 -6.68 37.05 22.38
C GLU A 184 -6.26 38.54 22.39
N ALA A 185 -5.54 38.98 23.42
CA ALA A 185 -4.96 40.31 23.54
C ALA A 185 -3.67 40.55 22.70
N GLY A 186 -3.27 39.60 21.85
CA GLY A 186 -2.04 39.68 21.04
C GLY A 186 -0.74 39.45 21.81
N LYS A 187 -0.81 39.12 23.10
CA LYS A 187 0.38 38.78 23.91
C LYS A 187 0.87 37.37 23.55
N VAL A 188 2.17 37.24 23.29
CA VAL A 188 2.81 35.93 23.06
C VAL A 188 2.68 35.08 24.33
N ILE A 189 2.04 33.92 24.20
CA ILE A 189 1.89 32.94 25.28
C ILE A 189 3.09 31.99 25.26
N VAL A 190 3.37 31.37 24.12
CA VAL A 190 4.48 30.42 23.92
C VAL A 190 4.91 30.43 22.45
N ARG A 191 6.22 30.27 22.20
CA ARG A 191 6.81 30.09 20.87
C ARG A 191 7.64 28.80 20.85
N SER A 192 7.65 28.09 19.72
CA SER A 192 8.55 26.96 19.49
C SER A 192 9.95 27.45 19.13
N ASP A 193 10.98 26.83 19.72
CA ASP A 193 12.38 27.04 19.33
C ASP A 193 12.79 25.99 18.29
N LEU A 194 12.08 25.92 17.17
CA LEU A 194 12.53 25.12 16.03
C LEU A 194 13.66 25.90 15.33
N PRO A 195 14.84 25.29 15.09
CA PRO A 195 15.90 25.89 14.30
C PRO A 195 15.60 25.84 12.79
#